data_AF-A0A9P5WMC3-F1
#
_entry.id   AF-A0A9P5WMC3-F1
#
_cell.length_a   1.000
_cell.length_b   1.000
_cell.length_c   1.000
_cell.angle_alpha   90.00
_cell.angle_beta   90.00
_cell.angle_gamma   90.00
#
_symmetry.space_group_name_H-M   'P 1'
#
loop_
_entity.id
_entity.type
_entity.pdbx_description
1 polymer ?
#
loop_
_entity_poly.entity_id
_entity_poly.type
_entity_poly.pdbx_seq_one_letter_code
_entity_poly.pdbx_strand_id
1 'polypeptide(L)'
;MQSVEMVSAETTLSERQQLEQHQQLEQQKQLFLQQQQQQEQQLLLQQQQQQQQQQQQQQQLQQQLQQLQQQQQQQQQQQQESSQPAAQAQDSQQALQTQQAQQAQRIAQLSQQQQQQQQQRQAQRVPQQAARRKFNLDDFRIHRTLGTGSFGRVHLVQSRFNSRFYAMKVLKKAEVVRLKQVEHTNNEKMILERVEHPFLINMWGTFQDVRNLYMVMDYVVGGELFSVLRKSQRFPEHVARFYTCEVLLALEYLHSHAVIYRDLKPENLLLDSLGHIKITDFGFAKHVPQNMTWTLCGTPDYLAPEIIQSKGYGKAVDWWSMGVLMFEMCAGFPPFFDEDHIKLYGKIMAGKVRYPQQFSPALKDLLKRLLTSDLTKRYGNLRGGAGDIKGHAWFEGVNWDMVYSRQIEAPYRPTVLGEGDASNFDDYPEDAEQYGVYPPSEADELGMYFPGF
;
A
#
# COMPACT_ATOMS: atom_id res chain seq x y z
N MET A 1 0.25 65.02 13.11
CA MET A 1 -0.88 64.72 12.20
C MET A 1 -0.42 64.02 10.92
N GLN A 2 0.71 64.40 10.30
CA GLN A 2 1.22 63.73 9.08
C GLN A 2 1.65 62.25 9.26
N SER A 3 1.97 61.81 10.47
CA SER A 3 2.38 60.43 10.75
C SER A 3 1.23 59.43 10.90
N VAL A 4 -0.02 59.89 11.03
CA VAL A 4 -1.19 59.01 11.19
C VAL A 4 -1.85 58.69 9.84
N GLU A 5 -1.73 59.57 8.84
CA GLU A 5 -2.25 59.35 7.49
C GLU A 5 -1.39 58.41 6.64
N MET A 6 -0.07 58.31 6.87
CA MET A 6 0.77 57.35 6.13
C MET A 6 0.55 55.90 6.58
N VAL A 7 0.30 55.67 7.87
CA VAL A 7 0.08 54.32 8.41
C VAL A 7 -1.26 53.75 7.93
N SER A 8 -2.31 54.56 7.79
CA SER A 8 -3.60 54.09 7.26
C SER A 8 -3.55 53.74 5.76
N ALA A 9 -2.71 54.44 4.98
CA ALA A 9 -2.51 54.18 3.56
C ALA A 9 -1.68 52.91 3.29
N GLU A 10 -0.66 52.62 4.11
CA GLU A 10 0.13 51.37 3.99
C GLU A 10 -0.69 50.13 4.42
N THR A 11 -1.55 50.28 5.43
CA THR A 11 -2.41 49.19 5.91
C THR A 11 -3.43 48.77 4.85
N THR A 12 -4.03 49.75 4.16
CA THR A 12 -5.00 49.50 3.07
C THR A 12 -4.38 48.94 1.79
N LEU A 13 -3.11 49.23 1.52
CA LEU A 13 -2.35 48.63 0.40
C LEU A 13 -1.99 47.17 0.67
N SER A 14 -1.60 46.85 1.91
CA SER A 14 -1.33 45.48 2.37
C SER A 14 -2.60 44.61 2.34
N GLU A 15 -3.74 45.14 2.79
CA GLU A 15 -5.03 44.44 2.74
C GLU A 15 -5.48 44.16 1.29
N ARG A 16 -5.28 45.10 0.36
CA ARG A 16 -5.55 44.87 -1.07
C ARG A 16 -4.66 43.80 -1.67
N GLN A 17 -3.37 43.79 -1.34
CA GLN A 17 -2.44 42.75 -1.80
C GLN A 17 -2.81 41.36 -1.25
N GLN A 18 -3.26 41.28 0.01
CA GLN A 18 -3.75 40.04 0.60
C GLN A 18 -5.04 39.55 -0.06
N LEU A 19 -5.96 40.47 -0.39
CA LEU A 19 -7.20 40.13 -1.09
C LEU A 19 -6.92 39.61 -2.51
N GLU A 20 -5.99 40.23 -3.23
CA GLU A 20 -5.55 39.80 -4.56
C GLU A 20 -4.87 38.42 -4.52
N GLN A 21 -4.00 38.16 -3.53
CA GLN A 21 -3.41 36.84 -3.33
C GLN A 21 -4.48 35.79 -2.99
N HIS A 22 -5.46 36.12 -2.17
CA HIS A 22 -6.55 35.22 -1.84
C HIS A 22 -7.41 34.89 -3.07
N GLN A 23 -7.72 35.88 -3.90
CA GLN A 23 -8.43 35.67 -5.17
C GLN A 23 -7.63 34.83 -6.16
N GLN A 24 -6.31 35.06 -6.28
CA GLN A 24 -5.44 34.21 -7.11
C GLN A 24 -5.40 32.76 -6.62
N LEU A 25 -5.33 32.56 -5.30
CA LEU A 25 -5.33 31.23 -4.71
C LEU A 25 -6.67 30.51 -4.94
N GLU A 26 -7.80 31.19 -4.80
CA GLU A 26 -9.12 30.64 -5.12
C GLU A 26 -9.27 30.29 -6.60
N GLN A 27 -8.77 31.13 -7.51
CA GLN A 27 -8.72 30.79 -8.94
C GLN A 27 -7.86 29.56 -9.21
N GLN A 28 -6.70 29.42 -8.56
CA GLN A 28 -5.86 28.23 -8.69
C GLN A 28 -6.55 26.97 -8.16
N LYS A 29 -7.27 27.06 -7.04
CA LYS A 29 -8.08 25.95 -6.51
C LYS A 29 -9.18 25.53 -7.49
N GLN A 30 -9.91 26.49 -8.05
CA GLN A 30 -10.96 26.19 -9.04
C GLN A 30 -10.38 25.52 -10.29
N LEU A 31 -9.24 26.00 -10.79
CA LEU A 31 -8.56 25.40 -11.93
C LEU A 31 -8.09 23.96 -11.63
N PHE A 32 -7.59 23.72 -10.42
CA PHE A 32 -7.17 22.40 -9.97
C PHE A 32 -8.35 21.42 -9.84
N LEU A 33 -9.46 21.84 -9.23
CA LEU A 33 -10.68 21.02 -9.17
C LEU A 33 -11.23 20.70 -10.56
N GLN A 34 -11.18 21.66 -11.49
CA GLN A 34 -11.62 21.46 -12.86
C GLN A 34 -10.73 20.45 -13.60
N GLN A 35 -9.40 20.51 -13.41
CA GLN A 35 -8.48 19.50 -13.95
C GLN A 35 -8.74 18.12 -13.35
N GLN A 36 -9.01 18.03 -12.05
CA GLN A 36 -9.33 16.77 -11.39
C GLN A 36 -10.62 16.15 -11.94
N GLN A 37 -11.68 16.95 -12.11
CA GLN A 37 -12.92 16.47 -12.73
C GLN A 37 -12.73 16.02 -14.19
N GLN A 38 -11.90 16.73 -14.97
CA GLN A 38 -11.57 16.32 -16.33
C GLN A 38 -10.78 15.00 -16.36
N GLN A 39 -9.83 14.81 -15.44
CA GLN A 39 -9.09 13.55 -15.32
C GLN A 39 -10.00 12.39 -14.93
N GLU A 40 -10.93 12.59 -14.00
CA GLU A 40 -11.91 11.58 -13.61
C GLU A 40 -12.84 11.22 -14.78
N GLN A 41 -13.32 12.20 -15.55
CA GLN A 41 -14.11 11.94 -16.75
C GLN A 41 -13.32 11.19 -17.83
N GLN A 42 -12.05 11.52 -18.05
CA GLN A 42 -11.19 10.79 -18.98
C GLN A 42 -10.98 9.34 -18.54
N LEU A 43 -10.73 9.11 -17.25
CA LEU A 43 -10.55 7.78 -16.70
C LEU A 43 -11.84 6.95 -16.84
N LEU A 44 -13.00 7.55 -16.57
CA LEU A 44 -14.30 6.90 -16.73
C LEU A 44 -14.56 6.52 -18.20
N LEU A 45 -14.25 7.43 -19.13
CA LEU A 45 -14.38 7.19 -20.56
C LEU A 45 -13.46 6.05 -21.03
N GLN A 46 -12.21 6.03 -20.53
CA GLN A 46 -11.25 4.96 -20.83
C GLN A 46 -11.72 3.61 -20.30
N GLN A 47 -12.30 3.57 -19.10
CA GLN A 47 -12.90 2.36 -18.53
C GLN A 47 -14.08 1.87 -19.37
N GLN A 48 -14.94 2.79 -19.82
CA GLN A 48 -16.10 2.47 -20.65
C GLN A 48 -15.68 1.92 -22.03
N GLN A 49 -14.63 2.48 -22.63
CA GLN A 49 -14.03 1.97 -23.87
C GLN A 49 -13.42 0.58 -23.70
N GLN A 50 -12.66 0.33 -22.62
CA GLN A 50 -12.16 -1.01 -22.31
C GLN A 50 -13.30 -2.03 -22.14
N GLN A 51 -14.38 -1.62 -21.48
CA GLN A 51 -15.53 -2.49 -21.26
C GLN A 51 -16.26 -2.83 -22.57
N GLN A 52 -16.40 -1.86 -23.48
CA GLN A 52 -16.91 -2.11 -24.83
C GLN A 52 -15.99 -3.02 -25.66
N GLN A 53 -14.68 -2.82 -25.61
CA GLN A 53 -13.71 -3.68 -26.29
C GLN A 53 -13.79 -5.13 -25.81
N GLN A 54 -13.90 -5.34 -24.49
CA GLN A 54 -14.08 -6.68 -23.92
C GLN A 54 -15.40 -7.32 -24.37
N GLN A 55 -16.50 -6.57 -24.41
CA GLN A 55 -17.79 -7.09 -24.91
C GLN A 55 -17.72 -7.47 -26.39
N GLN A 56 -17.09 -6.65 -27.23
CA GLN A 56 -16.91 -6.97 -28.65
C GLN A 56 -16.05 -8.23 -28.84
N GLN A 57 -14.96 -8.36 -28.09
CA GLN A 57 -14.10 -9.54 -28.15
C GLN A 57 -14.85 -10.81 -27.73
N GLN A 58 -15.69 -10.72 -26.69
CA GLN A 58 -16.53 -11.83 -26.23
C GLN A 58 -17.57 -12.24 -27.28
N GLN A 59 -18.22 -11.28 -27.95
CA GLN A 59 -19.15 -11.57 -29.04
C GLN A 59 -18.46 -12.24 -30.23
N GLN A 60 -17.26 -11.80 -30.60
CA GLN A 60 -16.47 -12.43 -31.67
C GLN A 60 -16.12 -13.88 -31.35
N LEU A 61 -15.66 -14.15 -30.12
CA LEU A 61 -15.39 -15.52 -29.65
C LEU A 61 -16.63 -16.41 -29.70
N GLN A 62 -17.80 -15.88 -29.31
CA GLN A 62 -19.06 -16.62 -29.35
C GLN A 62 -19.49 -16.96 -30.78
N GLN A 63 -19.37 -16.00 -31.71
CA GLN A 63 -19.66 -16.24 -33.13
C GLN A 63 -18.72 -17.29 -33.72
N GLN A 64 -17.44 -17.25 -33.39
CA GLN A 64 -16.45 -18.19 -33.87
C GLN A 64 -16.74 -19.62 -33.38
N LEU A 65 -17.20 -19.76 -32.12
CA LEU A 65 -17.63 -21.04 -31.57
C LEU A 65 -18.88 -21.59 -32.30
N GLN A 66 -19.86 -20.73 -32.59
CA GLN A 66 -21.07 -21.12 -33.34
C GLN A 66 -20.75 -21.61 -34.75
N GLN A 67 -19.85 -20.94 -35.46
CA GLN A 67 -19.41 -21.35 -36.80
C GLN A 67 -18.72 -22.72 -36.77
N LEU A 68 -17.85 -22.97 -35.79
CA LEU A 68 -17.19 -24.26 -35.60
C LEU A 68 -18.18 -25.39 -35.32
N GLN A 69 -19.20 -25.14 -34.51
CA GLN A 69 -20.26 -26.12 -34.23
C GLN A 69 -21.10 -26.43 -35.48
N GLN A 70 -21.44 -25.42 -36.28
CA GLN A 70 -22.13 -25.65 -37.56
C GLN A 70 -21.29 -26.46 -38.54
N GLN A 71 -19.99 -26.18 -38.65
CA GLN A 71 -19.08 -26.98 -39.49
C GLN A 71 -19.01 -28.44 -39.04
N GLN A 72 -18.97 -28.70 -37.72
CA GLN A 72 -19.00 -30.07 -37.20
C GLN A 72 -20.31 -30.79 -37.54
N GLN A 73 -21.47 -30.12 -37.40
CA GLN A 73 -22.76 -30.72 -37.76
C GLN A 73 -22.87 -31.03 -39.26
N GLN A 74 -22.41 -30.13 -40.13
CA GLN A 74 -22.41 -30.36 -41.58
C GLN A 74 -21.50 -31.53 -41.98
N GLN A 75 -20.32 -31.66 -41.36
CA GLN A 75 -19.43 -32.80 -41.60
C GLN A 75 -20.04 -34.12 -41.12
N GLN A 76 -20.73 -34.14 -39.96
CA GLN A 76 -21.41 -35.34 -39.47
C GLN A 76 -22.57 -35.77 -40.38
N GLN A 77 -23.31 -34.83 -40.98
CA GLN A 77 -24.35 -35.13 -41.96
C GLN A 77 -23.77 -35.71 -43.27
N GLN A 78 -22.67 -35.14 -43.77
CA GLN A 78 -21.99 -35.67 -44.98
C GLN A 78 -21.39 -37.08 -44.76
N GLN A 79 -21.01 -37.42 -43.52
CA GLN A 79 -20.56 -38.77 -43.17
C GLN A 79 -21.70 -39.80 -43.11
N GLN A 80 -22.96 -39.36 -42.92
CA GLN A 80 -24.12 -40.25 -42.96
C GLN A 80 -24.62 -40.52 -44.39
N GLU A 81 -24.29 -39.66 -45.35
CA GLU A 81 -24.69 -39.80 -46.76
C GLU A 81 -23.64 -40.49 -47.66
N SER A 82 -22.41 -40.70 -47.20
CA SER A 82 -21.32 -41.32 -47.99
C SER A 82 -21.04 -42.79 -47.59
N SER A 83 -21.62 -43.73 -48.32
CA SER A 83 -21.53 -45.18 -48.06
C SER A 83 -20.47 -45.91 -48.91
N GLN A 84 -19.21 -45.44 -48.93
CA GLN A 84 -18.08 -46.23 -49.49
C GLN A 84 -16.78 -46.07 -48.66
N PRO A 85 -16.14 -47.17 -48.21
CA PRO A 85 -14.95 -47.09 -47.37
C PRO A 85 -13.65 -47.09 -48.21
N ALA A 86 -12.88 -46.00 -48.12
CA ALA A 86 -11.46 -45.98 -48.51
C ALA A 86 -10.60 -45.78 -47.24
N ALA A 87 -9.97 -46.87 -46.78
CA ALA A 87 -9.31 -46.95 -45.48
C ALA A 87 -8.16 -45.94 -45.26
N GLN A 88 -7.53 -45.41 -46.33
CA GLN A 88 -6.45 -44.42 -46.21
C GLN A 88 -6.94 -42.96 -46.10
N ALA A 89 -8.18 -42.65 -46.49
CA ALA A 89 -8.76 -41.32 -46.32
C ALA A 89 -9.40 -41.13 -44.93
N GLN A 90 -9.79 -42.24 -44.28
CA GLN A 90 -10.41 -42.24 -42.96
C GLN A 90 -9.47 -41.76 -41.87
N ASP A 91 -8.20 -42.21 -41.82
CA ASP A 91 -7.23 -41.77 -40.80
C ASP A 91 -6.93 -40.26 -40.85
N SER A 92 -6.79 -39.70 -42.06
CA SER A 92 -6.55 -38.25 -42.24
C SER A 92 -7.77 -37.42 -41.84
N GLN A 93 -8.99 -37.90 -42.12
CA GLN A 93 -10.23 -37.24 -41.71
C GLN A 93 -10.49 -37.35 -40.20
N GLN A 94 -10.17 -38.50 -39.58
CA GLN A 94 -10.30 -38.71 -38.13
C GLN A 94 -9.32 -37.82 -37.36
N ALA A 95 -8.10 -37.64 -37.86
CA ALA A 95 -7.13 -36.70 -37.30
C ALA A 95 -7.62 -35.25 -37.36
N LEU A 96 -8.21 -34.83 -38.49
CA LEU A 96 -8.77 -33.47 -38.66
C LEU A 96 -9.97 -33.23 -37.72
N GLN A 97 -10.88 -34.20 -37.59
CA GLN A 97 -12.01 -34.14 -36.65
C GLN A 97 -11.53 -34.06 -35.19
N THR A 98 -10.50 -34.82 -34.83
CA THR A 98 -9.91 -34.78 -33.48
C THR A 98 -9.29 -33.42 -33.20
N GLN A 99 -8.58 -32.85 -34.17
CA GLN A 99 -7.96 -31.52 -34.03
C GLN A 99 -9.01 -30.41 -33.89
N GLN A 100 -10.10 -30.46 -34.68
CA GLN A 100 -11.20 -29.51 -34.58
C GLN A 100 -11.98 -29.65 -33.27
N ALA A 101 -12.17 -30.88 -32.76
CA ALA A 101 -12.79 -31.11 -31.46
C ALA A 101 -11.94 -30.57 -30.30
N GLN A 102 -10.62 -30.76 -30.34
CA GLN A 102 -9.70 -30.20 -29.36
C GLN A 102 -9.67 -28.66 -29.41
N GLN A 103 -9.74 -28.07 -30.60
CA GLN A 103 -9.79 -26.61 -30.77
C GLN A 103 -11.11 -26.03 -30.23
N ALA A 104 -12.25 -26.68 -30.49
CA ALA A 104 -13.54 -26.29 -29.93
C ALA A 104 -13.57 -26.37 -28.40
N GLN A 105 -12.98 -27.43 -27.81
CA GLN A 105 -12.85 -27.57 -26.36
C GLN A 105 -11.98 -26.46 -25.75
N ARG A 106 -10.85 -26.11 -26.39
CA ARG A 106 -9.96 -25.04 -25.91
C ARG A 106 -10.64 -23.67 -25.96
N ILE A 107 -11.41 -23.38 -27.01
CA ILE A 107 -12.16 -22.13 -27.13
C ILE A 107 -13.30 -22.08 -26.09
N ALA A 108 -14.00 -23.19 -25.85
CA ALA A 108 -15.03 -23.28 -24.82
C ALA A 108 -14.46 -23.06 -23.40
N GLN A 109 -13.28 -23.62 -23.10
CA GLN A 109 -12.57 -23.39 -21.84
C GLN A 109 -12.15 -21.93 -21.65
N LEU A 110 -11.62 -21.28 -22.70
CA LEU A 110 -11.25 -19.87 -22.67
C LEU A 110 -12.47 -18.96 -22.48
N SER A 111 -13.60 -19.29 -23.13
CA SER A 111 -14.87 -18.59 -22.97
C SER A 111 -15.42 -18.71 -21.54
N GLN A 112 -15.38 -19.91 -20.94
CA GLN A 112 -15.80 -20.14 -19.56
C GLN A 112 -14.89 -19.42 -18.55
N GLN A 113 -13.57 -19.46 -18.74
CA GLN A 113 -12.62 -18.71 -17.90
C GLN A 113 -12.86 -17.21 -17.97
N GLN A 114 -13.10 -16.65 -19.17
CA GLN A 114 -13.40 -15.23 -19.32
C GLN A 114 -14.74 -14.86 -18.68
N GLN A 115 -15.78 -15.68 -18.82
CA GLN A 115 -17.07 -15.46 -18.15
C GLN A 115 -16.95 -15.54 -16.62
N GLN A 116 -16.20 -16.50 -16.08
CA GLN A 116 -15.95 -16.59 -14.64
C GLN A 116 -15.16 -15.39 -14.11
N GLN A 117 -14.12 -14.93 -14.84
CA GLN A 117 -13.43 -13.70 -14.48
C GLN A 117 -14.34 -12.47 -14.55
N GLN A 118 -15.24 -12.37 -15.52
CA GLN A 118 -16.21 -11.27 -15.61
C GLN A 118 -17.23 -11.32 -14.47
N GLN A 119 -17.73 -12.50 -14.12
CA GLN A 119 -18.65 -12.68 -13.00
C GLN A 119 -17.97 -12.42 -11.65
N GLN A 120 -16.71 -12.82 -11.47
CA GLN A 120 -15.92 -12.45 -10.28
C GLN A 120 -15.67 -10.94 -10.22
N ARG A 121 -15.35 -10.29 -11.34
CA ARG A 121 -15.20 -8.83 -11.40
C ARG A 121 -16.53 -8.07 -11.18
N GLN A 122 -17.66 -8.62 -11.63
CA GLN A 122 -19.00 -8.05 -11.38
C GLN A 122 -19.50 -8.31 -9.96
N ALA A 123 -19.18 -9.47 -9.37
CA ALA A 123 -19.47 -9.79 -7.97
C ALA A 123 -18.58 -8.98 -6.99
N GLN A 124 -17.38 -8.58 -7.43
CA GLN A 124 -16.52 -7.63 -6.71
C GLN A 124 -16.88 -6.15 -6.95
N ARG A 125 -17.80 -5.84 -7.87
CA ARG A 125 -18.46 -4.52 -7.91
C ARG A 125 -19.50 -4.46 -6.79
N VAL A 126 -19.03 -4.26 -5.57
CA VAL A 126 -19.84 -3.60 -4.54
C VAL A 126 -20.38 -2.33 -5.18
N PRO A 127 -21.68 -1.99 -5.03
CA PRO A 127 -22.20 -0.70 -5.46
C PRO A 127 -21.37 0.42 -4.82
N GLN A 128 -20.44 0.99 -5.59
CA GLN A 128 -19.86 2.28 -5.26
C GLN A 128 -21.03 3.27 -5.25
N GLN A 129 -21.24 3.91 -4.09
CA GLN A 129 -22.29 4.90 -3.78
C GLN A 129 -23.57 4.39 -3.09
N ALA A 130 -23.52 3.32 -2.29
CA ALA A 130 -24.21 3.44 -1.01
C ALA A 130 -23.38 4.45 -0.19
N ALA A 131 -23.95 5.60 0.17
CA ALA A 131 -23.27 6.60 0.99
C ALA A 131 -22.68 5.88 2.22
N ARG A 132 -21.35 5.69 2.23
CA ARG A 132 -20.66 5.14 3.39
C ARG A 132 -21.05 6.04 4.55
N ARG A 133 -21.80 5.51 5.51
CA ARG A 133 -22.15 6.22 6.73
C ARG A 133 -20.83 6.77 7.28
N LYS A 134 -20.73 8.11 7.38
CA LYS A 134 -19.56 8.73 7.99
C LYS A 134 -19.50 8.24 9.43
N PHE A 135 -18.36 7.68 9.81
CA PHE A 135 -18.11 7.29 11.20
C PHE A 135 -18.19 8.54 12.09
N ASN A 136 -18.59 8.33 13.34
CA ASN A 136 -18.47 9.29 14.42
C ASN A 136 -17.95 8.58 15.67
N LEU A 137 -17.64 9.34 16.71
CA LEU A 137 -17.07 8.79 17.94
C LEU A 137 -18.03 7.82 18.67
N ASP A 138 -19.32 8.12 18.69
CA ASP A 138 -20.36 7.33 19.38
C ASP A 138 -20.62 5.96 18.72
N ASP A 139 -20.13 5.77 17.49
CA ASP A 139 -20.16 4.50 16.78
C ASP A 139 -19.21 3.45 17.42
N PHE A 140 -18.31 3.87 18.32
CA PHE A 140 -17.26 3.03 18.89
C PHE A 140 -17.25 3.05 20.42
N ARG A 141 -16.86 1.91 21.01
CA ARG A 141 -16.45 1.81 22.41
C ARG A 141 -14.93 1.78 22.46
N ILE A 142 -14.32 2.76 23.13
CA ILE A 142 -12.87 2.78 23.36
C ILE A 142 -12.53 1.82 24.51
N HIS A 143 -11.50 0.99 24.33
CA HIS A 143 -11.05 0.02 25.32
C HIS A 143 -9.76 0.45 26.02
N ARG A 144 -8.63 0.40 25.32
CA ARG A 144 -7.31 0.73 25.85
C ARG A 144 -6.41 1.32 24.78
N THR A 145 -5.36 2.01 25.21
CA THR A 145 -4.29 2.48 24.35
C THR A 145 -3.43 1.28 23.89
N LEU A 146 -3.21 1.20 22.58
CA LEU A 146 -2.31 0.24 21.92
C LEU A 146 -0.92 0.83 21.64
N GLY A 147 -0.83 2.15 21.54
CA GLY A 147 0.41 2.86 21.26
C GLY A 147 0.28 4.37 21.40
N THR A 148 1.40 5.03 21.66
CA THR A 148 1.49 6.49 21.76
C THR A 148 2.48 7.01 20.72
N GLY A 149 2.08 8.03 19.96
CA GLY A 149 2.93 8.71 19.00
C GLY A 149 3.15 10.18 19.36
N SER A 150 3.98 10.87 18.57
CA SER A 150 4.34 12.28 18.81
C SER A 150 3.13 13.24 18.80
N PHE A 151 2.05 12.89 18.12
CA PHE A 151 0.89 13.77 17.90
C PHE A 151 -0.40 13.25 18.56
N GLY A 152 -0.35 12.09 19.20
CA GLY A 152 -1.57 11.43 19.65
C GLY A 152 -1.39 9.98 20.06
N ARG A 153 -2.49 9.21 20.00
CA ARG A 153 -2.57 7.83 20.50
C ARG A 153 -3.30 6.93 19.51
N VAL A 154 -3.04 5.63 19.62
CA VAL A 154 -3.81 4.60 18.94
C VAL A 154 -4.57 3.82 19.99
N HIS A 155 -5.89 3.78 19.87
CA HIS A 155 -6.78 3.06 20.78
C HIS A 155 -7.30 1.78 20.14
N LEU A 156 -7.39 0.71 20.93
CA LEU A 156 -8.26 -0.42 20.61
C LEU A 156 -9.71 0.03 20.81
N VAL A 157 -10.52 -0.11 19.78
CA VAL A 157 -11.94 0.23 19.83
C VAL A 157 -12.80 -0.92 19.32
N GLN A 158 -14.01 -1.05 19.83
CA GLN A 158 -15.00 -2.00 19.35
C GLN A 158 -16.17 -1.24 18.72
N SER A 159 -16.52 -1.57 17.47
CA SER A 159 -17.69 -0.95 16.83
C SER A 159 -18.97 -1.43 17.50
N ARG A 160 -19.88 -0.49 17.75
CA ARG A 160 -21.20 -0.76 18.35
C ARG A 160 -22.18 -1.40 17.36
N PHE A 161 -21.87 -1.44 16.07
CA PHE A 161 -22.75 -1.99 15.03
C PHE A 161 -22.50 -3.46 14.72
N ASN A 162 -21.22 -3.85 14.60
CA ASN A 162 -20.84 -5.20 14.19
C ASN A 162 -19.99 -5.92 15.24
N SER A 163 -19.74 -5.30 16.39
CA SER A 163 -18.91 -5.82 17.48
C SER A 163 -17.47 -6.15 17.11
N ARG A 164 -16.99 -5.75 15.92
CA ARG A 164 -15.62 -5.97 15.46
C ARG A 164 -14.68 -4.95 16.10
N PHE A 165 -13.45 -5.41 16.35
CA PHE A 165 -12.36 -4.57 16.86
C PHE A 165 -11.61 -3.84 15.74
N TYR A 166 -11.23 -2.60 16.02
CA TYR A 166 -10.49 -1.70 15.15
C TYR A 166 -9.41 -0.97 15.96
N ALA A 167 -8.42 -0.43 15.25
CA ALA A 167 -7.47 0.52 15.80
C ALA A 167 -7.90 1.93 15.42
N MET A 168 -8.09 2.81 16.40
CA MET A 168 -8.45 4.22 16.19
C MET A 168 -7.24 5.10 16.51
N LYS A 169 -6.58 5.63 15.47
CA LYS A 169 -5.53 6.64 15.62
C LYS A 169 -6.18 8.00 15.84
N VAL A 170 -5.93 8.59 17.00
CA VAL A 170 -6.45 9.90 17.43
C VAL A 170 -5.30 10.89 17.46
N LEU A 171 -5.40 11.97 16.69
CA LEU A 171 -4.37 12.99 16.53
C LEU A 171 -4.89 14.34 17.01
N LYS A 172 -4.16 15.01 17.90
CA LYS A 172 -4.54 16.33 18.41
C LYS A 172 -4.24 17.39 17.34
N LYS A 173 -5.26 18.10 16.85
CA LYS A 173 -5.12 19.13 15.79
C LYS A 173 -4.07 20.17 16.16
N ALA A 174 -4.10 20.65 17.41
CA ALA A 174 -3.14 21.64 17.91
C ALA A 174 -1.69 21.14 17.81
N GLU A 175 -1.43 19.87 18.18
CA GLU A 175 -0.08 19.29 18.11
C GLU A 175 0.39 19.07 16.68
N VAL A 176 -0.50 18.62 15.80
CA VAL A 176 -0.21 18.44 14.37
C VAL A 176 0.18 19.78 13.73
N VAL A 177 -0.56 20.86 14.01
CA VAL A 177 -0.27 22.20 13.51
C VAL A 177 1.03 22.75 14.13
N ARG A 178 1.20 22.66 15.45
CA ARG A 178 2.38 23.11 16.18
C ARG A 178 3.68 22.49 15.64
N LEU A 179 3.63 21.20 15.31
CA LEU A 179 4.77 20.43 14.79
C LEU A 179 4.86 20.46 13.25
N LYS A 180 4.05 21.29 12.57
CA LYS A 180 4.03 21.49 11.12
C LYS A 180 3.80 20.19 10.32
N GLN A 181 2.96 19.31 10.83
CA GLN A 181 2.66 17.99 10.24
C GLN A 181 1.32 17.92 9.49
N VAL A 182 0.71 19.07 9.19
CA VAL A 182 -0.57 19.15 8.47
C VAL A 182 -0.50 18.44 7.12
N GLU A 183 0.52 18.74 6.31
CA GLU A 183 0.70 18.11 4.99
C GLU A 183 0.88 16.59 5.12
N HIS A 184 1.73 16.14 6.05
CA HIS A 184 1.98 14.71 6.27
C HIS A 184 0.71 13.98 6.73
N THR A 185 -0.09 14.57 7.61
CA THR A 185 -1.34 13.98 8.10
C THR A 185 -2.38 13.85 6.98
N ASN A 186 -2.55 14.88 6.16
CA ASN A 186 -3.46 14.84 5.02
C ASN A 186 -2.97 13.86 3.94
N ASN A 187 -1.65 13.77 3.71
CA ASN A 187 -1.05 12.80 2.80
C ASN A 187 -1.25 11.36 3.30
N GLU A 188 -1.02 11.11 4.59
CA GLU A 188 -1.23 9.80 5.22
C GLU A 188 -2.66 9.32 4.97
N LYS A 189 -3.67 10.15 5.29
CA LYS A 189 -5.07 9.88 4.99
C LYS A 189 -5.28 9.58 3.50
N MET A 190 -4.85 10.48 2.62
CA MET A 190 -5.11 10.40 1.18
C MET A 190 -4.50 9.13 0.56
N ILE A 191 -3.31 8.72 1.01
CA ILE A 191 -2.67 7.49 0.56
C ILE A 191 -3.45 6.28 1.07
N LEU A 192 -3.79 6.23 2.36
CA LEU A 192 -4.55 5.13 2.97
C LEU A 192 -5.96 4.98 2.38
N GLU A 193 -6.58 6.04 1.86
CA GLU A 193 -7.86 5.96 1.14
C GLU A 193 -7.75 5.28 -0.25
N ARG A 194 -6.55 5.21 -0.83
CA ARG A 194 -6.32 4.79 -2.23
C ARG A 194 -5.59 3.46 -2.36
N VAL A 195 -4.96 2.98 -1.30
CA VAL A 195 -4.18 1.73 -1.31
C VAL A 195 -4.99 0.59 -0.72
N GLU A 196 -4.94 -0.57 -1.37
CA GLU A 196 -5.55 -1.82 -0.91
C GLU A 196 -4.64 -2.98 -1.31
N HIS A 197 -4.07 -3.66 -0.31
CA HIS A 197 -3.11 -4.73 -0.53
C HIS A 197 -3.09 -5.69 0.68
N PRO A 198 -2.94 -7.03 0.49
CA PRO A 198 -3.00 -8.01 1.58
C PRO A 198 -2.02 -7.72 2.73
N PHE A 199 -0.88 -7.10 2.44
CA PHE A 199 0.17 -6.79 3.43
C PHE A 199 0.21 -5.32 3.87
N LEU A 200 -0.78 -4.52 3.50
CA LEU A 200 -0.93 -3.14 4.01
C LEU A 200 -2.09 -3.08 5.00
N ILE A 201 -2.00 -2.14 5.95
CA ILE A 201 -3.11 -1.79 6.84
C ILE A 201 -4.25 -1.16 6.03
N ASN A 202 -5.50 -1.55 6.30
CA ASN A 202 -6.65 -0.90 5.69
C ASN A 202 -7.19 0.22 6.59
N MET A 203 -7.52 1.36 5.99
CA MET A 203 -8.28 2.42 6.64
C MET A 203 -9.75 2.33 6.23
N TRP A 204 -10.63 2.18 7.22
CA TRP A 204 -12.07 2.04 7.02
C TRP A 204 -12.78 3.39 6.87
N GLY A 205 -12.24 4.42 7.51
CA GLY A 205 -12.71 5.78 7.37
C GLY A 205 -12.06 6.74 8.36
N THR A 206 -12.39 8.01 8.20
CA THR A 206 -11.96 9.09 9.09
C THR A 206 -13.15 9.90 9.59
N PHE A 207 -12.93 10.62 10.68
CA PHE A 207 -13.80 11.70 11.16
C PHE A 207 -12.96 12.69 11.97
N GLN A 208 -13.55 13.82 12.35
CA GLN A 208 -12.91 14.80 13.23
C GLN A 208 -13.93 15.41 14.20
N ASP A 209 -13.44 15.90 15.32
CA ASP A 209 -14.17 16.79 16.23
C ASP A 209 -13.41 18.12 16.38
N VAL A 210 -13.82 19.00 17.31
CA VAL A 210 -13.21 20.34 17.43
C VAL A 210 -11.72 20.32 17.82
N ARG A 211 -11.20 19.24 18.43
CA ARG A 211 -9.79 19.15 18.88
C ARG A 211 -8.98 18.06 18.18
N ASN A 212 -9.63 17.02 17.65
CA ASN A 212 -8.99 15.77 17.28
C ASN A 212 -9.38 15.31 15.87
N LEU A 213 -8.45 14.61 15.23
CA LEU A 213 -8.66 13.84 14.01
C LEU A 213 -8.66 12.36 14.36
N TYR A 214 -9.51 11.59 13.68
CA TYR A 214 -9.70 10.16 13.94
C TYR A 214 -9.52 9.37 12.64
N MET A 215 -8.69 8.33 12.69
CA MET A 215 -8.51 7.36 11.59
C MET A 215 -8.83 5.96 12.11
N VAL A 216 -9.86 5.34 11.55
CA VAL A 216 -10.31 3.99 11.91
C VAL A 216 -9.64 2.99 10.97
N MET A 217 -8.81 2.11 11.54
CA MET A 217 -7.97 1.17 10.81
C MET A 217 -8.21 -0.27 11.27
N ASP A 218 -7.72 -1.23 10.51
CA ASP A 218 -7.66 -2.62 10.95
C ASP A 218 -6.98 -2.73 12.32
N TYR A 219 -7.58 -3.49 13.24
CA TYR A 219 -6.86 -3.93 14.42
C TYR A 219 -6.05 -5.19 14.10
N VAL A 220 -4.72 -5.10 14.25
CA VAL A 220 -3.79 -6.19 13.94
C VAL A 220 -3.26 -6.77 15.25
N VAL A 221 -3.84 -7.90 15.66
CA VAL A 221 -3.76 -8.44 17.03
C VAL A 221 -2.39 -8.98 17.46
N GLY A 222 -1.53 -9.36 16.52
CA GLY A 222 -0.27 -10.07 16.80
C GLY A 222 0.90 -9.18 17.22
N GLY A 223 0.70 -7.87 17.32
CA GLY A 223 1.71 -6.91 17.73
C GLY A 223 2.81 -6.70 16.67
N GLU A 224 3.91 -6.08 17.09
CA GLU A 224 5.02 -5.69 16.22
C GLU A 224 6.00 -6.83 15.94
N LEU A 225 6.48 -6.91 14.70
CA LEU A 225 7.58 -7.80 14.32
C LEU A 225 8.84 -7.49 15.12
N PHE A 226 9.06 -6.22 15.50
CA PHE A 226 10.14 -5.79 16.38
C PHE A 226 10.22 -6.61 17.67
N SER A 227 9.10 -6.75 18.39
CA SER A 227 9.01 -7.51 19.63
C SER A 227 9.37 -8.99 19.44
N VAL A 228 8.94 -9.58 18.32
CA VAL A 228 9.27 -10.97 17.96
C VAL A 228 10.76 -11.13 17.64
N LEU A 229 11.33 -10.19 16.89
CA LEU A 229 12.75 -10.17 16.53
C LEU A 229 13.64 -10.02 17.76
N ARG A 230 13.32 -9.08 18.67
CA ARG A 230 14.05 -8.88 19.93
C ARG A 230 14.01 -10.11 20.82
N LYS A 231 12.84 -10.74 20.99
CA LYS A 231 12.69 -12.00 21.74
C LYS A 231 13.50 -13.15 21.13
N SER A 232 13.56 -13.23 19.80
CA SER A 232 14.30 -14.26 19.07
C SER A 232 15.80 -13.97 18.94
N GLN A 233 16.24 -12.77 19.32
CA GLN A 233 17.56 -12.16 19.05
C GLN A 233 17.84 -11.93 17.56
N ARG A 234 17.60 -12.94 16.71
CA ARG A 234 17.69 -12.88 15.25
C ARG A 234 16.83 -13.99 14.65
N PHE A 235 16.43 -13.84 13.40
CA PHE A 235 15.73 -14.86 12.64
C PHE A 235 16.67 -15.74 11.83
N PRO A 236 16.34 -17.04 11.68
CA PRO A 236 16.89 -17.87 10.61
C PRO A 236 16.56 -17.26 9.23
N GLU A 237 17.43 -17.46 8.23
CA GLU A 237 17.24 -16.84 6.91
C GLU A 237 15.91 -17.21 6.24
N HIS A 238 15.38 -18.41 6.46
CA HIS A 238 14.09 -18.80 5.87
C HIS A 238 12.91 -18.02 6.48
N VAL A 239 12.97 -17.68 7.77
CA VAL A 239 11.98 -16.84 8.45
C VAL A 239 12.09 -15.40 7.95
N ALA A 240 13.31 -14.86 7.90
CA ALA A 240 13.56 -13.54 7.35
C ALA A 240 13.11 -13.42 5.89
N ARG A 241 13.33 -14.47 5.08
CA ARG A 241 12.89 -14.56 3.68
C ARG A 241 11.37 -14.46 3.56
N PHE A 242 10.62 -15.19 4.39
CA PHE A 242 9.16 -15.12 4.40
C PHE A 242 8.66 -13.68 4.56
N TYR A 243 9.08 -12.99 5.63
CA TYR A 243 8.64 -11.61 5.87
C TYR A 243 9.16 -10.63 4.80
N THR A 244 10.37 -10.86 4.28
CA THR A 244 10.91 -10.05 3.18
C THR A 244 10.07 -10.19 1.92
N CYS A 245 9.55 -11.38 1.61
CA CYS A 245 8.67 -11.57 0.45
C CYS A 245 7.39 -10.74 0.56
N GLU A 246 6.77 -10.69 1.75
CA GLU A 246 5.55 -9.92 1.98
C GLU A 246 5.80 -8.41 1.90
N VAL A 247 6.87 -7.93 2.53
CA VAL A 247 7.30 -6.53 2.45
C VAL A 247 7.63 -6.13 1.02
N LEU A 248 8.33 -6.99 0.26
CA LEU A 248 8.68 -6.73 -1.13
C LEU A 248 7.43 -6.52 -1.98
N LEU A 249 6.43 -7.39 -1.87
CA LEU A 249 5.17 -7.28 -2.61
C LEU A 249 4.42 -6.00 -2.24
N ALA A 250 4.40 -5.64 -0.95
CA ALA A 250 3.79 -4.40 -0.49
C ALA A 250 4.49 -3.14 -1.06
N LEU A 251 5.83 -3.11 -1.04
CA LEU A 251 6.60 -2.00 -1.60
C LEU A 251 6.44 -1.90 -3.12
N GLU A 252 6.48 -3.03 -3.83
CA GLU A 252 6.24 -3.07 -5.28
C GLU A 252 4.86 -2.49 -5.63
N TYR A 253 3.82 -2.84 -4.87
CA TYR A 253 2.48 -2.29 -5.02
C TYR A 253 2.43 -0.77 -4.74
N LEU A 254 3.03 -0.29 -3.66
CA LEU A 254 3.08 1.15 -3.38
C LEU A 254 3.81 1.90 -4.50
N HIS A 255 4.92 1.35 -4.96
CA HIS A 255 5.73 1.91 -6.04
C HIS A 255 4.98 1.95 -7.36
N SER A 256 4.11 0.96 -7.66
CA SER A 256 3.24 1.00 -8.85
C SER A 256 2.19 2.11 -8.78
N HIS A 257 1.83 2.56 -7.58
CA HIS A 257 0.94 3.71 -7.33
C HIS A 257 1.70 5.02 -7.12
N ALA A 258 2.99 5.06 -7.48
CA ALA A 258 3.88 6.20 -7.27
C ALA A 258 3.95 6.67 -5.81
N VAL A 259 3.72 5.78 -4.84
CA VAL A 259 3.90 6.06 -3.41
C VAL A 259 5.29 5.57 -2.98
N ILE A 260 6.02 6.39 -2.24
CA ILE A 260 7.26 6.02 -1.54
C ILE A 260 6.93 5.94 -0.05
N TYR A 261 7.30 4.85 0.63
CA TYR A 261 6.88 4.58 2.01
C TYR A 261 7.77 5.30 3.05
N ARG A 262 9.09 5.26 2.89
CA ARG A 262 10.11 6.05 3.62
C ARG A 262 10.30 5.78 5.12
N ASP A 263 9.53 4.89 5.76
CA ASP A 263 9.73 4.52 7.17
C ASP A 263 9.67 3.00 7.41
N LEU A 264 10.31 2.22 6.55
CA LEU A 264 10.39 0.77 6.76
C LEU A 264 11.31 0.47 7.94
N LYS A 265 10.76 -0.23 8.94
CA LYS A 265 11.44 -0.73 10.14
C LYS A 265 10.56 -1.79 10.82
N PRO A 266 11.10 -2.69 11.66
CA PRO A 266 10.34 -3.76 12.31
C PRO A 266 9.15 -3.27 13.16
N GLU A 267 9.22 -2.06 13.71
CA GLU A 267 8.18 -1.41 14.52
C GLU A 267 6.94 -1.09 13.69
N ASN A 268 7.11 -0.77 12.40
CA ASN A 268 6.01 -0.46 11.48
C ASN A 268 5.46 -1.71 10.76
N LEU A 269 5.91 -2.90 11.16
CA LEU A 269 5.46 -4.19 10.62
C LEU A 269 4.68 -4.94 11.70
N LEU A 270 3.36 -4.94 11.60
CA LEU A 270 2.50 -5.70 12.50
C LEU A 270 2.28 -7.12 11.98
N LEU A 271 2.02 -8.07 12.88
CA LEU A 271 1.64 -9.43 12.54
C LEU A 271 0.17 -9.68 12.79
N ASP A 272 -0.56 -10.18 11.81
CA ASP A 272 -1.94 -10.59 12.03
C ASP A 272 -2.05 -11.92 12.80
N SER A 273 -3.29 -12.36 13.08
CA SER A 273 -3.54 -13.60 13.84
C SER A 273 -3.00 -14.88 13.18
N LEU A 274 -2.69 -14.81 11.89
CA LEU A 274 -2.09 -15.91 11.13
C LEU A 274 -0.57 -15.75 10.97
N GLY A 275 0.01 -14.64 11.45
CA GLY A 275 1.44 -14.36 11.38
C GLY A 275 1.89 -13.65 10.10
N HIS A 276 0.97 -13.13 9.30
CA HIS A 276 1.31 -12.37 8.09
C HIS A 276 1.50 -10.88 8.39
N ILE A 277 2.35 -10.22 7.60
CA ILE A 277 2.70 -8.81 7.77
C ILE A 277 1.52 -7.89 7.41
N LYS A 278 1.37 -6.84 8.21
CA LYS A 278 0.59 -5.64 7.91
C LYS A 278 1.49 -4.43 8.13
N ILE A 279 1.93 -3.80 7.05
CA ILE A 279 2.65 -2.53 7.11
C ILE A 279 1.68 -1.45 7.59
N THR A 280 2.06 -0.75 8.64
CA THR A 280 1.29 0.35 9.25
C THR A 280 2.06 1.66 9.17
N ASP A 281 1.52 2.73 9.76
CA ASP A 281 2.09 4.08 9.85
C ASP A 281 2.58 4.67 8.52
N PHE A 282 1.69 5.42 7.87
CA PHE A 282 1.95 6.06 6.57
C PHE A 282 2.30 7.54 6.73
N GLY A 283 2.67 7.99 7.94
CA GLY A 283 2.98 9.39 8.23
C GLY A 283 4.13 9.97 7.41
N PHE A 284 5.08 9.13 6.97
CA PHE A 284 6.13 9.51 6.03
C PHE A 284 5.89 9.01 4.61
N ALA A 285 4.79 8.33 4.31
CA ALA A 285 4.50 7.96 2.93
C ALA A 285 4.21 9.22 2.08
N LYS A 286 4.60 9.19 0.81
CA LYS A 286 4.33 10.31 -0.10
C LYS A 286 4.02 9.83 -1.51
N HIS A 287 2.96 10.38 -2.11
CA HIS A 287 2.68 10.23 -3.52
C HIS A 287 3.60 11.13 -4.34
N VAL A 288 4.47 10.54 -5.15
CA VAL A 288 5.54 11.19 -5.91
C VAL A 288 5.50 10.73 -7.37
N PRO A 289 4.58 11.27 -8.19
CA PRO A 289 4.40 10.83 -9.58
C PRO A 289 5.61 11.17 -10.46
N GLN A 290 6.36 12.23 -10.13
CA GLN A 290 7.62 12.59 -10.81
C GLN A 290 8.84 11.79 -10.29
N ASN A 291 8.62 10.80 -9.41
CA ASN A 291 9.64 9.93 -8.82
C ASN A 291 10.81 10.68 -8.12
N MET A 292 10.56 11.89 -7.63
CA MET A 292 11.55 12.71 -6.95
C MET A 292 10.97 13.50 -5.77
N THR A 293 11.61 13.43 -4.61
CA THR A 293 11.31 14.26 -3.44
C THR A 293 12.59 14.61 -2.67
N TRP A 294 12.51 15.56 -1.72
CA TRP A 294 13.68 16.14 -1.03
C TRP A 294 13.56 16.17 0.50
N THR A 295 12.40 15.81 1.05
CA THR A 295 12.15 15.89 2.49
C THR A 295 13.03 14.88 3.24
N LEU A 296 13.86 15.34 4.17
CA LEU A 296 14.57 14.45 5.08
C LEU A 296 13.58 13.89 6.12
N CYS A 297 13.34 12.58 6.10
CA CYS A 297 12.43 11.87 7.00
C CYS A 297 12.80 10.38 7.04
N GLY A 298 12.22 9.65 8.00
CA GLY A 298 12.53 8.25 8.26
C GLY A 298 13.39 8.05 9.52
N THR A 299 13.61 6.80 9.85
CA THR A 299 14.35 6.39 11.05
C THR A 299 15.86 6.34 10.78
N PRO A 300 16.73 6.94 11.63
CA PRO A 300 18.16 7.13 11.34
C PRO A 300 18.92 5.90 10.82
N ASP A 301 18.75 4.75 11.46
CA ASP A 301 19.45 3.50 11.10
C ASP A 301 19.01 2.91 9.75
N TYR A 302 17.87 3.38 9.22
CA TYR A 302 17.23 2.92 7.98
C TYR A 302 17.38 3.90 6.81
N LEU A 303 17.97 5.08 7.03
CA LEU A 303 18.12 6.11 6.02
C LEU A 303 19.08 5.69 4.90
N ALA A 304 18.68 5.93 3.66
CA ALA A 304 19.54 5.77 2.50
C ALA A 304 20.57 6.92 2.39
N PRO A 305 21.77 6.67 1.81
CA PRO A 305 22.81 7.68 1.68
C PRO A 305 22.36 8.97 0.97
N GLU A 306 21.53 8.84 -0.07
CA GLU A 306 21.03 9.97 -0.84
C GLU A 306 20.05 10.87 -0.06
N ILE A 307 19.32 10.33 0.93
CA ILE A 307 18.48 11.13 1.83
C ILE A 307 19.38 11.97 2.75
N ILE A 308 20.42 11.35 3.33
CA ILE A 308 21.39 12.02 4.22
C ILE A 308 22.13 13.13 3.48
N GLN A 309 22.49 12.90 2.21
CA GLN A 309 23.13 13.90 1.36
C GLN A 309 22.19 15.06 0.95
N SER A 310 20.92 15.04 1.36
CA SER A 310 19.90 16.02 0.96
C SER A 310 19.77 16.14 -0.57
N LYS A 311 19.99 15.03 -1.28
CA LYS A 311 19.77 14.95 -2.73
C LYS A 311 18.31 14.64 -2.99
N GLY A 312 17.83 14.98 -4.19
CA GLY A 312 16.56 14.45 -4.66
C GLY A 312 16.64 12.92 -4.69
N TYR A 313 15.64 12.26 -4.12
CA TYR A 313 15.55 10.81 -4.05
C TYR A 313 14.17 10.31 -4.50
N GLY A 314 14.12 9.03 -4.91
CA GLY A 314 12.92 8.36 -5.38
C GLY A 314 12.68 7.04 -4.66
N LYS A 315 11.93 6.14 -5.29
CA LYS A 315 11.54 4.81 -4.76
C LYS A 315 12.70 3.92 -4.31
N ALA A 316 13.92 4.17 -4.80
CA ALA A 316 15.14 3.42 -4.47
C ALA A 316 15.51 3.43 -2.98
N VAL A 317 15.00 4.39 -2.20
CA VAL A 317 15.25 4.47 -0.76
C VAL A 317 14.53 3.34 0.00
N ASP A 318 13.33 2.95 -0.43
CA ASP A 318 12.60 1.85 0.23
C ASP A 318 13.31 0.51 0.01
N TRP A 319 13.95 0.31 -1.15
CA TRP A 319 14.77 -0.88 -1.41
C TRP A 319 16.05 -0.91 -0.59
N TRP A 320 16.64 0.25 -0.27
CA TRP A 320 17.73 0.34 0.70
C TRP A 320 17.25 -0.07 2.09
N SER A 321 16.16 0.53 2.57
CA SER A 321 15.61 0.24 3.90
C SER A 321 15.15 -1.22 4.01
N MET A 322 14.70 -1.86 2.93
CA MET A 322 14.44 -3.30 2.89
C MET A 322 15.74 -4.11 3.07
N GLY A 323 16.85 -3.68 2.47
CA GLY A 323 18.16 -4.28 2.72
C GLY A 323 18.61 -4.15 4.18
N VAL A 324 18.35 -3.01 4.82
CA VAL A 324 18.58 -2.79 6.26
C VAL A 324 17.74 -3.75 7.09
N LEU A 325 16.44 -3.86 6.79
CA LEU A 325 15.50 -4.76 7.45
C LEU A 325 15.93 -6.23 7.33
N MET A 326 16.31 -6.68 6.14
CA MET A 326 16.80 -8.03 5.88
C MET A 326 18.05 -8.34 6.71
N PHE A 327 19.00 -7.41 6.75
CA PHE A 327 20.20 -7.54 7.57
C PHE A 327 19.84 -7.64 9.05
N GLU A 328 19.00 -6.71 9.56
CA GLU A 328 18.63 -6.67 10.97
C GLU A 328 17.88 -7.93 11.40
N MET A 329 16.95 -8.44 10.58
CA MET A 329 16.28 -9.70 10.84
C MET A 329 17.28 -10.86 10.98
N CYS A 330 18.28 -10.94 10.11
CA CYS A 330 19.22 -12.07 10.11
C CYS A 330 20.36 -11.93 11.13
N ALA A 331 20.77 -10.71 11.46
CA ALA A 331 21.89 -10.41 12.37
C ALA A 331 21.42 -10.14 13.82
N GLY A 332 20.21 -9.61 13.99
CA GLY A 332 19.67 -9.12 15.26
C GLY A 332 19.94 -7.64 15.54
N PHE A 333 20.73 -6.98 14.70
CA PHE A 333 21.12 -5.57 14.80
C PHE A 333 21.27 -4.96 13.40
N PRO A 334 21.09 -3.64 13.22
CA PRO A 334 21.19 -3.01 11.91
C PRO A 334 22.64 -3.00 11.36
N PRO A 335 22.84 -2.94 10.03
CA PRO A 335 24.16 -2.96 9.39
C PRO A 335 25.02 -1.73 9.73
N PHE A 336 24.37 -0.62 10.08
CA PHE A 336 24.99 0.61 10.55
C PHE A 336 24.36 0.97 11.90
N PHE A 337 25.20 1.27 12.88
CA PHE A 337 24.76 1.67 14.22
C PHE A 337 25.82 2.56 14.86
N ASP A 338 25.41 3.64 15.49
CA ASP A 338 26.23 4.48 16.37
C ASP A 338 25.30 5.25 17.31
N GLU A 339 25.75 5.57 18.53
CA GLU A 339 24.97 6.40 19.46
C GLU A 339 24.88 7.85 18.97
N ASP A 340 25.89 8.32 18.23
CA ASP A 340 25.91 9.66 17.63
C ASP A 340 25.42 9.59 16.19
N HIS A 341 24.29 10.27 15.91
CA HIS A 341 23.69 10.31 14.58
C HIS A 341 24.65 10.82 13.50
N ILE A 342 25.56 11.75 13.81
CA ILE A 342 26.54 12.27 12.83
C ILE A 342 27.53 11.16 12.46
N LYS A 343 27.97 10.36 13.43
CA LYS A 343 28.85 9.20 13.18
C LYS A 343 28.12 8.09 12.43
N LEU A 344 26.87 7.81 12.80
CA LEU A 344 26.00 6.88 12.09
C LEU A 344 25.88 7.28 10.61
N TYR A 345 25.56 8.55 10.34
CA TYR A 345 25.50 9.07 8.97
C TYR A 345 26.84 8.90 8.25
N GLY A 346 27.97 9.16 8.92
CA GLY A 346 29.29 8.87 8.38
C GLY A 346 29.49 7.40 7.98
N LYS A 347 28.99 6.44 8.78
CA LYS A 347 29.04 5.00 8.47
C LYS A 347 28.16 4.62 7.28
N ILE A 348 26.93 5.14 7.23
CA ILE A 348 26.00 4.94 6.10
C ILE A 348 26.63 5.46 4.81
N MET A 349 27.17 6.68 4.84
CA MET A 349 27.83 7.32 3.71
C MET A 349 29.08 6.57 3.23
N ALA A 350 29.82 5.96 4.15
CA ALA A 350 30.98 5.14 3.82
C ALA A 350 30.58 3.79 3.15
N GLY A 351 29.36 3.30 3.37
CA GLY A 351 28.83 2.08 2.75
C GLY A 351 29.57 0.79 3.12
N LYS A 352 30.37 0.80 4.21
CA LYS A 352 31.19 -0.36 4.63
C LYS A 352 30.42 -1.28 5.56
N VAL A 353 29.60 -2.16 4.99
CA VAL A 353 28.85 -3.18 5.74
C VAL A 353 29.76 -4.35 6.15
N ARG A 354 29.71 -4.75 7.42
CA ARG A 354 30.37 -5.97 7.93
C ARG A 354 29.35 -7.09 7.99
N TYR A 355 29.51 -8.10 7.14
CA TYR A 355 28.60 -9.24 7.07
C TYR A 355 28.98 -10.32 8.07
N PRO A 356 28.05 -10.78 8.93
CA PRO A 356 28.31 -11.91 9.82
C PRO A 356 28.69 -13.19 9.05
N GLN A 357 29.53 -14.03 9.66
CA GLN A 357 30.05 -15.24 9.01
C GLN A 357 28.92 -16.19 8.63
N GLN A 358 27.91 -16.31 9.49
CA GLN A 358 26.75 -17.20 9.32
C GLN A 358 25.83 -16.86 8.14
N PHE A 359 25.94 -15.66 7.55
CA PHE A 359 25.13 -15.29 6.40
C PHE A 359 25.54 -16.13 5.18
N SER A 360 24.54 -16.67 4.48
CA SER A 360 24.72 -17.41 3.24
C SER A 360 25.37 -16.52 2.15
N PRO A 361 26.10 -17.11 1.20
CA PRO A 361 26.64 -16.36 0.06
C PRO A 361 25.55 -15.61 -0.71
N ALA A 362 24.37 -16.23 -0.87
CA ALA A 362 23.21 -15.61 -1.54
C ALA A 362 22.68 -14.39 -0.77
N LEU A 363 22.55 -14.46 0.56
CA LEU A 363 22.12 -13.31 1.36
C LEU A 363 23.14 -12.17 1.26
N LYS A 364 24.44 -12.48 1.39
CA LYS A 364 25.51 -11.48 1.26
C LYS A 364 25.50 -10.80 -0.10
N ASP A 365 25.27 -11.55 -1.19
CA ASP A 365 25.19 -10.99 -2.54
C ASP A 365 23.99 -10.05 -2.70
N LEU A 366 22.81 -10.47 -2.23
CA LEU A 366 21.60 -9.63 -2.29
C LEU A 366 21.76 -8.33 -1.50
N LEU A 367 22.26 -8.43 -0.26
CA LEU A 367 22.48 -7.26 0.59
C LEU A 367 23.48 -6.28 -0.02
N LYS A 368 24.55 -6.75 -0.68
CA LYS A 368 25.48 -5.86 -1.40
C LYS A 368 24.82 -5.10 -2.55
N ARG A 369 23.82 -5.71 -3.19
CA ARG A 369 23.07 -5.10 -4.31
C ARG A 369 21.98 -4.14 -3.85
N LEU A 370 21.46 -4.29 -2.63
CA LEU A 370 20.50 -3.36 -2.02
C LEU A 370 21.21 -2.22 -1.28
N LEU A 371 22.22 -2.54 -0.46
CA LEU A 371 23.00 -1.61 0.37
C LEU A 371 24.17 -0.99 -0.38
N THR A 372 23.90 -0.50 -1.59
CA THR A 372 24.86 0.23 -2.42
C THR A 372 24.45 1.69 -2.58
N SER A 373 25.40 2.62 -2.43
CA SER A 373 25.18 4.06 -2.64
C SER A 373 25.03 4.43 -4.12
N ASP A 374 25.49 3.56 -5.03
CA ASP A 374 25.36 3.75 -6.47
C ASP A 374 23.97 3.34 -6.95
N LEU A 375 23.10 4.32 -7.18
CA LEU A 375 21.72 4.13 -7.64
C LEU A 375 21.65 3.41 -9.00
N THR A 376 22.70 3.45 -9.81
CA THR A 376 22.76 2.73 -11.11
C THR A 376 23.01 1.24 -10.95
N LYS A 377 23.32 0.79 -9.72
CA LYS A 377 23.58 -0.60 -9.36
C LYS A 377 22.60 -1.14 -8.33
N ARG A 378 21.83 -0.27 -7.67
CA ARG A 378 20.91 -0.68 -6.61
C ARG A 378 19.74 -1.48 -7.19
N TYR A 379 19.57 -2.70 -6.72
CA TYR A 379 18.43 -3.53 -7.08
C TYR A 379 17.11 -2.85 -6.70
N GLY A 380 16.07 -3.04 -7.52
CA GLY A 380 14.82 -2.27 -7.41
C GLY A 380 14.82 -0.95 -8.18
N ASN A 381 16.00 -0.39 -8.51
CA ASN A 381 16.16 0.85 -9.29
C ASN A 381 16.73 0.63 -10.70
N LEU A 382 17.00 -0.62 -11.08
CA LEU A 382 17.44 -0.99 -12.42
C LEU A 382 16.24 -1.18 -13.36
N ARG A 383 16.51 -1.55 -14.62
CA ARG A 383 15.46 -1.76 -15.62
C ARG A 383 14.44 -2.84 -15.23
N GLY A 384 14.84 -3.87 -14.47
CA GLY A 384 13.94 -4.93 -14.00
C GLY A 384 13.15 -4.55 -12.75
N GLY A 385 13.45 -3.40 -12.12
CA GLY A 385 12.75 -2.92 -10.92
C GLY A 385 12.74 -3.96 -9.80
N ALA A 386 11.58 -4.19 -9.19
CA ALA A 386 11.39 -5.23 -8.18
C ALA A 386 11.67 -6.65 -8.71
N GLY A 387 11.56 -6.87 -10.03
CA GLY A 387 11.85 -8.15 -10.67
C GLY A 387 13.31 -8.60 -10.49
N ASP A 388 14.27 -7.65 -10.47
CA ASP A 388 15.68 -7.96 -10.22
C ASP A 388 15.90 -8.52 -8.81
N ILE A 389 15.08 -8.08 -7.84
CA ILE A 389 15.10 -8.57 -6.47
C ILE A 389 14.43 -9.95 -6.41
N LYS A 390 13.23 -10.09 -6.98
CA LYS A 390 12.47 -11.35 -6.98
C LYS A 390 13.22 -12.50 -7.66
N GLY A 391 13.99 -12.20 -8.71
CA GLY A 391 14.80 -13.18 -9.45
C GLY A 391 16.15 -13.51 -8.80
N HIS A 392 16.50 -12.91 -7.66
CA HIS A 392 17.77 -13.17 -7.01
C HIS A 392 17.81 -14.58 -6.38
N ALA A 393 18.97 -15.25 -6.40
CA ALA A 393 19.15 -16.61 -5.88
C ALA A 393 18.75 -16.80 -4.41
N TRP A 394 18.72 -15.73 -3.62
CA TRP A 394 18.24 -15.79 -2.24
C TRP A 394 16.72 -16.04 -2.11
N PHE A 395 15.95 -15.76 -3.17
CA PHE A 395 14.52 -16.06 -3.29
C PHE A 395 14.23 -17.27 -4.19
N GLU A 396 15.24 -18.09 -4.49
CA GLU A 396 15.04 -19.30 -5.28
C GLU A 396 13.97 -20.20 -4.63
N GLY A 397 13.04 -20.69 -5.46
CA GLY A 397 11.92 -21.52 -5.02
C GLY A 397 10.71 -20.77 -4.43
N VAL A 398 10.76 -19.44 -4.30
CA VAL A 398 9.61 -18.65 -3.84
C VAL A 398 8.51 -18.61 -4.90
N ASN A 399 7.32 -19.06 -4.53
CA ASN A 399 6.11 -18.86 -5.33
C ASN A 399 5.42 -17.55 -4.91
N TRP A 400 5.62 -16.50 -5.70
CA TRP A 400 5.11 -15.15 -5.40
C TRP A 400 3.58 -15.06 -5.38
N ASP A 401 2.88 -15.85 -6.20
CA ASP A 401 1.41 -15.89 -6.20
C ASP A 401 0.87 -16.50 -4.91
N MET A 402 1.53 -17.55 -4.40
CA MET A 402 1.18 -18.16 -3.11
C MET A 402 1.50 -17.23 -1.93
N VAL A 403 2.58 -16.46 -1.99
CA VAL A 403 2.85 -15.40 -1.00
C VAL A 403 1.71 -14.38 -1.04
N TYR A 404 1.44 -13.78 -2.20
CA TYR A 404 0.41 -12.73 -2.36
C TYR A 404 -0.98 -13.19 -1.90
N SER A 405 -1.36 -14.43 -2.24
CA SER A 405 -2.64 -15.03 -1.84
C SER A 405 -2.65 -15.61 -0.42
N ARG A 406 -1.57 -15.43 0.34
CA ARG A 406 -1.41 -15.87 1.74
C ARG A 406 -1.64 -17.38 1.93
N GLN A 407 -1.17 -18.18 0.98
CA GLN A 407 -1.27 -19.64 1.01
C GLN A 407 -0.06 -20.32 1.65
N ILE A 408 1.00 -19.56 1.95
CA ILE A 408 2.18 -20.05 2.66
C ILE A 408 1.98 -19.82 4.15
N GLU A 409 2.09 -20.88 4.95
CA GLU A 409 2.00 -20.78 6.40
C GLU A 409 3.12 -19.91 6.98
N ALA A 410 2.75 -18.97 7.85
CA ALA A 410 3.73 -18.09 8.48
C ALA A 410 4.62 -18.86 9.47
N PRO A 411 5.94 -18.53 9.54
CA PRO A 411 6.89 -19.22 10.41
C PRO A 411 6.66 -18.97 11.90
N TYR A 412 5.91 -17.91 12.25
CA TYR A 412 5.53 -17.59 13.61
C TYR A 412 4.05 -17.18 13.62
N ARG A 413 3.27 -17.87 14.45
CA ARG A 413 1.88 -17.51 14.71
C ARG A 413 1.79 -16.86 16.10
N PRO A 414 1.35 -15.59 16.21
CA PRO A 414 1.15 -14.93 17.49
C PRO A 414 0.18 -15.71 18.38
N THR A 415 0.43 -15.70 19.69
CA THR A 415 -0.55 -16.22 20.66
C THR A 415 -1.63 -15.16 20.85
N VAL A 416 -2.89 -15.55 20.63
CA VAL A 416 -4.05 -14.64 20.67
C VAL A 416 -5.18 -15.34 21.42
N LEU A 417 -5.68 -14.72 22.49
CA LEU A 417 -6.75 -15.25 23.34
C LEU A 417 -8.16 -14.94 22.81
N GLY A 418 -8.28 -13.94 21.93
CA GLY A 418 -9.54 -13.53 21.32
C GLY A 418 -9.38 -12.31 20.42
N GLU A 419 -10.45 -11.89 19.75
CA GLU A 419 -10.40 -10.80 18.75
C GLU A 419 -10.06 -9.42 19.32
N GLY A 420 -10.27 -9.21 20.63
CA GLY A 420 -9.92 -7.98 21.34
C GLY A 420 -8.69 -8.12 22.24
N ASP A 421 -7.91 -9.20 22.08
CA ASP A 421 -6.74 -9.47 22.90
C ASP A 421 -5.57 -8.53 22.56
N ALA A 422 -5.24 -7.64 23.48
CA ALA A 422 -4.13 -6.71 23.33
C ALA A 422 -2.84 -7.14 24.06
N SER A 423 -2.70 -8.41 24.48
CA SER A 423 -1.53 -8.89 25.24
C SER A 423 -0.21 -8.88 24.46
N ASN A 424 -0.26 -8.78 23.13
CA ASN A 424 0.92 -8.60 22.27
C ASN A 424 1.36 -7.14 22.14
N PHE A 425 0.69 -6.20 22.82
CA PHE A 425 1.03 -4.77 22.87
C PHE A 425 1.49 -4.38 24.27
N ASP A 426 2.35 -3.37 24.34
CA ASP A 426 2.79 -2.81 25.62
C ASP A 426 1.63 -2.11 26.35
N ASP A 427 1.71 -2.05 27.67
CA ASP A 427 0.78 -1.30 28.51
C ASP A 427 1.16 0.18 28.55
N TYR A 428 0.25 1.03 28.08
CA TYR A 428 0.40 2.48 28.09
C TYR A 428 -0.52 3.12 29.14
N PRO A 429 -0.09 4.20 29.81
CA PRO A 429 -0.98 4.97 30.68
C PRO A 429 -2.15 5.55 29.88
N GLU A 430 -3.37 5.26 30.34
CA GLU A 430 -4.58 5.84 29.77
C GLU A 430 -4.67 7.35 30.08
N ASP A 431 -5.10 8.13 29.09
CA ASP A 431 -5.39 9.55 29.29
C ASP A 431 -6.77 9.72 29.93
N ALA A 432 -6.92 10.74 30.78
CA ALA A 432 -8.21 11.14 31.32
C ALA A 432 -9.02 12.00 30.33
N GLU A 433 -8.44 12.36 29.18
CA GLU A 433 -9.09 13.15 28.14
C GLU A 433 -10.37 12.46 27.61
N GLN A 434 -11.50 13.15 27.74
CA GLN A 434 -12.77 12.72 27.15
C GLN A 434 -12.92 13.31 25.75
N TYR A 435 -12.81 12.44 24.75
CA TYR A 435 -13.04 12.80 23.36
C TYR A 435 -14.51 13.17 23.12
N GLY A 436 -14.76 14.15 22.24
CA GLY A 436 -16.11 14.58 21.86
C GLY A 436 -16.85 15.44 22.89
N VAL A 437 -16.29 15.70 24.08
CA VAL A 437 -16.94 16.48 25.15
C VAL A 437 -16.29 17.86 25.26
N TYR A 438 -16.93 18.86 24.65
CA TYR A 438 -16.42 20.22 24.59
C TYR A 438 -17.51 21.25 24.96
N PRO A 439 -17.14 22.44 25.48
CA PRO A 439 -18.08 23.54 25.64
C PRO A 439 -18.79 23.85 24.31
N PRO A 440 -20.11 24.11 24.30
CA PRO A 440 -20.83 24.44 23.07
C PRO A 440 -20.30 25.67 22.31
N SER A 441 -19.56 26.53 23.00
CA SER A 441 -18.92 27.72 22.44
C SER A 441 -17.56 27.46 21.78
N GLU A 442 -17.01 26.25 21.90
CA GLU A 442 -15.70 25.92 21.35
C GLU A 442 -15.80 25.74 19.83
N ALA A 443 -15.17 26.64 19.08
CA ALA A 443 -15.13 26.60 17.63
C ALA A 443 -13.99 25.70 17.13
N ASP A 444 -14.23 24.99 16.02
CA ASP A 444 -13.20 24.21 15.33
C ASP A 444 -12.31 25.11 14.46
N GLU A 445 -11.43 25.88 15.10
CA GLU A 445 -10.54 26.83 14.42
C GLU A 445 -9.51 26.15 13.52
N LEU A 446 -9.14 24.90 13.84
CA LEU A 446 -8.08 24.17 13.14
C LEU A 446 -8.60 23.16 12.10
N GLY A 447 -9.90 22.85 12.10
CA GLY A 447 -10.51 21.87 11.20
C GLY A 447 -10.32 22.18 9.71
N MET A 448 -10.24 23.46 9.36
CA MET A 448 -9.98 23.88 7.97
C MET A 448 -8.65 23.38 7.40
N TYR A 449 -7.67 23.05 8.25
CA TYR A 449 -6.39 22.49 7.82
C TYR A 449 -6.47 20.99 7.47
N PHE A 450 -7.57 20.32 7.81
CA PHE A 450 -7.75 18.87 7.66
C PHE A 450 -9.01 18.55 6.84
N PRO A 451 -9.04 18.96 5.57
CA PRO A 451 -10.22 18.81 4.73
C PRO A 451 -10.57 17.34 4.50
N GLY A 452 -11.85 17.02 4.67
CA GLY A 452 -12.39 15.69 4.40
C GLY A 452 -12.02 14.63 5.44
N PHE A 453 -11.40 15.01 6.57
CA PHE A 453 -11.38 14.17 7.76
C PHE A 453 -12.79 13.95 8.27
#